data_AF-A0A844YY62-F1
#
_entry.id   AF-A0A844YY62-F1
#
_cell.length_a   1.000
_cell.length_b   1.000
_cell.length_c   1.000
_cell.angle_alpha   90.00
_cell.angle_beta   90.00
_cell.angle_gamma   90.00
#
_symmetry.space_group_name_H-M   'P 1'
#
loop_
_entity.id
_entity.type
_entity.pdbx_description
1 polymer ?
#
loop_
_entity_poly.entity_id
_entity_poly.type
_entity_poly.pdbx_seq_one_letter_code
_entity_poly.pdbx_strand_id
1 'polypeptide(L)'
;MIGLVLAGLLAGAVLIQMATSRPWLALAFTADDSGIIHVTPASGVDGSAIVSGPIAAIRVSDGRRVAIEAGDLIEEPDTLATYADMRRFFARQSMLAGVVSGPSVSIETAGARPAQQTTLSPARMRPISDLPAAFWVQMLVGLASFLIGGWVWALRRSDTAARLFALASLGILVFTFPAALYSTRELAIDGDLFRALSVMNHGGALLFGAAMIALLLRYPRPLVPAR
;
A
#
# COMPACT_ATOMS: atom_id res chain seq x y z
N MET A 1 28.32 0.85 6.24
CA MET A 1 27.28 1.50 7.07
C MET A 1 26.71 2.73 6.41
N ILE A 2 27.50 3.77 6.12
CA ILE A 2 26.99 4.99 5.44
C ILE A 2 26.17 4.66 4.19
N GLY A 3 26.68 3.81 3.30
CA GLY A 3 25.94 3.41 2.08
C GLY A 3 24.61 2.70 2.34
N LEU A 4 24.50 1.89 3.41
CA LEU A 4 23.23 1.23 3.79
C LEU A 4 22.22 2.23 4.35
N VAL A 5 22.70 3.18 5.15
CA VAL A 5 21.86 4.27 5.68
C VAL A 5 21.31 5.12 4.53
N LEU A 6 22.18 5.54 3.60
CA LEU A 6 21.76 6.30 2.42
C LEU A 6 20.77 5.54 1.54
N ALA A 7 20.98 4.24 1.32
CA ALA A 7 20.05 3.40 0.58
C ALA A 7 18.68 3.29 1.26
N GLY A 8 18.66 3.11 2.59
CA GLY A 8 17.42 3.05 3.37
C GLY A 8 16.64 4.38 3.34
N LEU A 9 17.34 5.50 3.53
CA LEU A 9 16.76 6.84 3.45
C LEU A 9 16.21 7.14 2.05
N LEU A 10 16.96 6.79 1.01
CA LEU A 10 16.52 6.94 -0.38
C LEU A 10 15.26 6.10 -0.65
N ALA A 11 15.23 4.84 -0.22
CA ALA A 11 14.05 3.99 -0.36
C ALA A 11 12.83 4.59 0.36
N GLY A 12 13.02 5.11 1.59
CA GLY A 12 11.94 5.77 2.34
C GLY A 12 11.45 7.05 1.65
N ALA A 13 12.35 7.86 1.12
CA ALA A 13 12.00 9.06 0.36
C ALA A 13 11.23 8.71 -0.93
N VAL A 14 11.64 7.66 -1.65
CA VAL A 14 10.92 7.15 -2.83
C VAL A 14 9.52 6.68 -2.44
N LEU A 15 9.37 5.94 -1.34
CA LEU A 15 8.06 5.48 -0.86
C LEU A 15 7.13 6.66 -0.55
N ILE A 16 7.60 7.67 0.20
CA ILE A 16 6.83 8.88 0.51
C ILE A 16 6.47 9.64 -0.77
N GLN A 17 7.41 9.77 -1.71
CA GLN A 17 7.17 10.42 -2.99
C GLN A 17 6.08 9.68 -3.79
N MET A 18 6.12 8.35 -3.84
CA MET A 18 5.11 7.54 -4.54
C MET A 18 3.73 7.61 -3.89
N ALA A 19 3.67 7.77 -2.57
CA ALA A 19 2.42 7.91 -1.83
C ALA A 19 1.79 9.31 -1.98
N THR A 20 2.62 10.36 -2.03
CA THR A 20 2.16 11.76 -2.10
C THR A 20 1.92 12.26 -3.52
N SER A 21 2.54 11.67 -4.54
CA SER A 21 2.36 12.03 -5.96
C SER A 21 1.07 11.49 -6.60
N ARG A 22 0.14 10.98 -5.79
CA ARG A 22 -1.15 10.47 -6.25
C ARG A 22 -2.19 11.60 -6.29
N PRO A 23 -3.13 11.55 -7.25
CA PRO A 23 -4.37 12.31 -7.14
C PRO A 23 -5.07 12.01 -5.81
N TRP A 24 -5.62 13.04 -5.18
CA TRP A 24 -6.21 12.97 -3.85
C TRP A 24 -7.62 13.57 -3.85
N LEU A 25 -8.62 12.78 -3.50
CA LEU A 25 -10.02 13.21 -3.38
C LEU A 25 -10.32 13.91 -2.06
N ALA A 26 -9.43 13.75 -1.09
CA ALA A 26 -9.59 14.23 0.27
C ALA A 26 -10.72 13.53 1.02
N LEU A 27 -10.86 12.21 0.76
CA LEU A 27 -11.93 11.34 1.25
C LEU A 27 -11.39 9.99 1.68
N ALA A 28 -11.81 9.50 2.85
CA ALA A 28 -11.60 8.10 3.22
C ALA A 28 -12.85 7.29 2.84
N PHE A 29 -12.63 6.19 2.11
CA PHE A 29 -13.67 5.24 1.72
C PHE A 29 -13.62 4.02 2.65
N THR A 30 -14.76 3.65 3.21
CA THR A 30 -14.88 2.45 4.06
C THR A 30 -16.08 1.63 3.59
N ALA A 31 -15.96 0.30 3.58
CA ALA A 31 -17.10 -0.59 3.40
C ALA A 31 -17.50 -1.16 4.76
N ASP A 32 -18.80 -1.20 5.03
CA ASP A 32 -19.32 -1.93 6.19
C ASP A 32 -19.52 -3.43 5.88
N ASP A 33 -19.92 -4.20 6.90
CA ASP A 33 -20.13 -5.65 6.79
C ASP A 33 -21.24 -6.03 5.79
N SER A 34 -22.12 -5.08 5.43
CA SER A 34 -23.17 -5.27 4.43
C SER A 34 -22.72 -4.93 3.01
N GLY A 35 -21.46 -4.48 2.84
CA GLY A 35 -20.90 -4.05 1.56
C GLY A 35 -21.33 -2.65 1.13
N ILE A 36 -21.94 -1.88 2.03
CA ILE A 36 -22.28 -0.48 1.77
C ILE A 36 -21.03 0.36 1.97
N ILE A 37 -20.76 1.24 1.00
CA ILE A 37 -19.61 2.13 1.02
C ILE A 37 -20.01 3.44 1.68
N HIS A 38 -19.22 3.88 2.63
CA HIS A 38 -19.32 5.16 3.30
C HIS A 38 -18.10 6.00 2.98
N VAL A 39 -18.29 7.32 3.02
CA VAL A 39 -17.22 8.28 2.79
C VAL A 39 -17.16 9.25 3.94
N THR A 40 -15.95 9.52 4.41
CA THR A 40 -15.68 10.58 5.39
C THR A 40 -14.65 11.54 4.83
N PRO A 41 -14.74 12.85 5.10
CA PRO A 41 -13.68 13.80 4.77
C PRO A 41 -12.34 13.36 5.37
N ALA A 42 -11.26 13.60 4.64
CA ALA A 42 -9.91 13.48 5.18
C ALA A 42 -9.68 14.46 6.35
N SER A 43 -8.70 14.14 7.20
CA SER A 43 -8.40 14.95 8.38
C SER A 43 -8.06 16.39 7.99
N GLY A 44 -8.76 17.36 8.57
CA GLY A 44 -8.55 18.79 8.30
C GLY A 44 -9.25 19.34 7.06
N VAL A 45 -10.11 18.54 6.41
CA VAL A 45 -10.94 18.97 5.28
C VAL A 45 -12.34 19.29 5.78
N ASP A 46 -12.90 20.43 5.36
CA ASP A 46 -14.30 20.76 5.64
C ASP A 46 -15.22 19.85 4.81
N GLY A 47 -15.88 18.92 5.51
CA GLY A 47 -16.78 17.95 4.90
C GLY A 47 -18.24 18.39 4.80
N SER A 48 -18.57 19.63 5.16
CA SER A 48 -19.97 20.12 5.15
C SER A 48 -20.65 20.04 3.78
N ALA A 49 -19.87 20.03 2.69
CA ALA A 49 -20.36 19.90 1.31
C ALA A 49 -20.34 18.46 0.76
N ILE A 50 -19.85 17.48 1.53
CA ILE A 50 -19.81 16.08 1.11
C ILE A 50 -21.17 15.45 1.37
N VAL A 51 -21.70 14.75 0.37
CA VAL A 51 -22.94 13.98 0.51
C VAL A 51 -22.87 13.02 1.69
N SER A 52 -23.86 13.13 2.58
CA SER A 52 -24.05 12.20 3.69
C SER A 52 -24.88 11.00 3.23
N GLY A 53 -24.29 9.81 3.26
CA GLY A 53 -25.00 8.56 3.03
C GLY A 53 -24.18 7.53 2.25
N PRO A 54 -24.77 6.35 2.00
CA PRO A 54 -24.17 5.29 1.20
C PRO A 54 -23.70 5.80 -0.16
N ILE A 55 -22.48 5.49 -0.57
CA ILE A 55 -21.95 5.85 -1.89
C ILE A 55 -22.17 4.72 -2.88
N ALA A 56 -22.68 5.05 -4.07
CA ALA A 56 -22.95 4.08 -5.12
C ALA A 56 -21.95 4.16 -6.28
N ALA A 57 -21.50 5.36 -6.63
CA ALA A 57 -20.73 5.56 -7.85
C ALA A 57 -19.92 6.86 -7.86
N ILE A 58 -18.93 6.88 -8.75
CA ILE A 58 -18.24 8.09 -9.19
C ILE A 58 -18.67 8.37 -10.63
N ARG A 59 -19.00 9.63 -10.89
CA ARG A 59 -19.30 10.16 -12.21
C ARG A 59 -18.14 11.03 -12.68
N VAL A 60 -17.69 10.79 -13.89
CA VAL A 60 -16.66 11.59 -14.55
C VAL A 60 -17.34 12.81 -15.20
N SER A 61 -16.59 13.87 -15.45
CA SER A 61 -17.05 15.07 -16.17
C SER A 61 -17.64 14.78 -17.56
N ASP A 62 -17.24 13.69 -18.22
CA ASP A 62 -17.79 13.22 -19.50
C ASP A 62 -19.17 12.51 -19.39
N GLY A 63 -19.69 12.37 -18.17
CA GLY A 63 -20.96 11.72 -17.87
C GLY A 63 -20.87 10.21 -17.65
N ARG A 64 -19.71 9.57 -17.82
CA ARG A 64 -19.53 8.14 -17.51
C ARG A 64 -19.71 7.93 -16.00
N ARG A 65 -20.48 6.91 -15.66
CA ARG A 65 -20.76 6.49 -14.28
C ARG A 65 -20.05 5.18 -14.00
N VAL A 66 -19.19 5.17 -12.99
CA VAL A 66 -18.47 3.98 -12.52
C VAL A 66 -18.97 3.64 -11.13
N ALA A 67 -19.61 2.47 -10.99
CA ALA A 67 -20.04 1.99 -9.68
C ALA A 67 -18.82 1.59 -8.84
N ILE A 68 -18.81 2.02 -7.58
CA ILE A 68 -17.81 1.58 -6.60
C ILE A 68 -18.35 0.30 -5.95
N GLU A 69 -17.53 -0.73 -5.90
CA GLU A 69 -17.86 -2.02 -5.28
C GLU A 69 -17.05 -2.15 -3.98
N ALA A 70 -17.60 -2.81 -2.96
CA ALA A 70 -16.86 -3.07 -1.72
C ALA A 70 -15.52 -3.78 -1.98
N GLY A 71 -15.47 -4.64 -3.01
CA GLY A 71 -14.24 -5.30 -3.45
C GLY A 71 -13.14 -4.35 -3.95
N ASP A 72 -13.46 -3.11 -4.32
CA ASP A 72 -12.45 -2.10 -4.72
C ASP A 72 -11.63 -1.60 -3.52
N LEU A 73 -12.17 -1.74 -2.31
CA LEU A 73 -11.56 -1.28 -1.06
C LEU A 73 -10.72 -2.37 -0.37
N ILE A 74 -10.59 -3.56 -0.97
CA ILE A 74 -9.75 -4.65 -0.44
C ILE A 74 -8.30 -4.18 -0.33
N GLU A 75 -7.76 -4.12 0.88
CA GLU A 75 -6.38 -3.68 1.10
C GLU A 75 -5.37 -4.64 0.47
N GLU A 76 -5.51 -5.94 0.72
CA GLU A 76 -4.59 -6.99 0.29
C GLU A 76 -5.23 -7.91 -0.78
N PRO A 77 -4.76 -7.89 -2.04
CA PRO A 77 -5.34 -8.71 -3.11
C PRO A 77 -5.23 -10.21 -2.89
N ASP A 78 -4.37 -10.69 -2.00
CA ASP A 78 -4.20 -12.14 -1.74
C ASP A 78 -5.36 -12.75 -0.96
N THR A 79 -6.21 -11.89 -0.41
CA THR A 79 -7.48 -12.32 0.18
C THR A 79 -8.48 -12.77 -0.88
N LEU A 80 -8.25 -12.45 -2.16
CA LEU A 80 -9.10 -12.86 -3.28
C LEU A 80 -8.94 -14.35 -3.58
N ALA A 81 -10.07 -15.03 -3.76
CA ALA A 81 -10.11 -16.48 -3.88
C ALA A 81 -9.46 -17.01 -5.18
N THR A 82 -9.51 -16.26 -6.27
CA THR A 82 -9.02 -16.72 -7.57
C THR A 82 -8.17 -15.68 -8.31
N TYR A 83 -7.30 -16.16 -9.20
CA TYR A 83 -6.57 -15.30 -10.12
C TYR A 83 -7.48 -14.50 -11.07
N ALA A 84 -8.70 -15.00 -11.35
CA ALA A 84 -9.67 -14.26 -12.15
C ALA A 84 -10.18 -13.04 -11.38
N ASP A 85 -10.49 -13.20 -10.09
CA ASP A 85 -10.90 -12.12 -9.20
C ASP A 85 -9.77 -11.09 -9.04
N MET A 86 -8.53 -11.55 -8.89
CA MET A 86 -7.36 -10.67 -8.80
C MET A 86 -7.14 -9.86 -10.08
N ARG A 87 -7.31 -10.46 -11.27
CA ARG A 87 -7.26 -9.73 -12.55
C ARG A 87 -8.39 -8.70 -12.68
N ARG A 88 -9.61 -9.07 -12.27
CA ARG A 88 -10.76 -8.14 -12.25
C ARG A 88 -10.46 -6.97 -11.31
N PHE A 89 -9.95 -7.24 -10.12
CA PHE A 89 -9.57 -6.23 -9.15
C PHE A 89 -8.54 -5.24 -9.73
N PHE A 90 -7.43 -5.71 -10.31
CA PHE A 90 -6.44 -4.80 -10.92
C PHE A 90 -7.01 -3.99 -12.10
N ALA A 91 -7.88 -4.59 -12.93
CA ALA A 91 -8.55 -3.86 -14.01
C ALA A 91 -9.47 -2.77 -13.46
N ARG A 92 -10.21 -3.05 -12.38
CA ARG A 92 -11.07 -2.08 -11.70
C ARG A 92 -10.26 -0.96 -11.04
N GLN A 93 -9.14 -1.30 -10.39
CA GLN A 93 -8.22 -0.32 -9.82
C GLN A 93 -7.68 0.64 -10.89
N SER A 94 -7.30 0.13 -12.08
CA SER A 94 -6.85 0.97 -13.21
C SER A 94 -7.97 1.88 -13.73
N MET A 95 -9.19 1.35 -13.85
CA MET A 95 -10.37 2.12 -14.27
C MET A 95 -10.66 3.26 -13.29
N LEU A 96 -10.68 2.98 -11.99
CA LEU A 96 -10.91 3.98 -10.94
C LEU A 96 -9.78 5.00 -10.88
N ALA A 97 -8.52 4.57 -10.97
CA ALA A 97 -7.37 5.47 -11.01
C ALA A 97 -7.44 6.45 -12.20
N GLY A 98 -7.88 5.96 -13.37
CA GLY A 98 -8.11 6.81 -14.54
C GLY A 98 -9.21 7.84 -14.33
N VAL A 99 -10.29 7.48 -13.61
CA VAL A 99 -11.37 8.41 -13.25
C VAL A 99 -10.90 9.47 -12.27
N VAL A 100 -10.23 9.07 -11.19
CA VAL A 100 -9.76 9.97 -10.12
C VAL A 100 -8.63 10.89 -10.59
N SER A 101 -7.93 10.53 -11.66
CA SER A 101 -6.92 11.40 -12.29
C SER A 101 -7.52 12.53 -13.14
N GLY A 102 -8.85 12.54 -13.35
CA GLY A 102 -9.55 13.57 -14.10
C GLY A 102 -9.60 14.93 -13.38
N PRO A 103 -9.92 16.03 -14.10
CA PRO A 103 -9.97 17.37 -13.51
C PRO A 103 -11.12 17.57 -12.51
N SER A 104 -12.21 16.84 -12.68
CA SER A 104 -13.34 16.83 -11.76
C SER A 104 -14.05 15.49 -11.78
N VAL A 105 -14.53 15.08 -10.60
CA VAL A 105 -15.32 13.87 -10.39
C VAL A 105 -16.47 14.17 -9.46
N SER A 106 -17.63 13.53 -9.67
CA SER A 106 -18.79 13.69 -8.79
C SER A 106 -19.09 12.37 -8.08
N ILE A 107 -19.27 12.41 -6.77
CA ILE A 107 -19.65 11.25 -5.97
C ILE A 107 -21.16 11.20 -5.84
N GLU A 108 -21.76 10.04 -6.13
CA GLU A 108 -23.20 9.83 -6.17
C GLU A 108 -23.66 8.93 -5.00
N THR A 109 -24.62 9.41 -4.22
CA THR A 109 -25.21 8.67 -3.09
C THR A 109 -26.18 7.59 -3.59
N ALA A 110 -26.20 6.44 -2.94
CA ALA A 110 -27.17 5.37 -3.17
C ALA A 110 -28.55 5.74 -2.61
N GLY A 111 -29.61 5.33 -3.30
CA GLY A 111 -30.98 5.34 -2.77
C GLY A 111 -31.71 6.69 -2.75
N ALA A 112 -31.03 7.82 -2.91
CA ALA A 112 -31.68 9.13 -3.04
C ALA A 112 -32.32 9.32 -4.43
N ARG A 113 -33.54 9.88 -4.49
CA ARG A 113 -34.21 10.28 -5.74
C ARG A 113 -34.68 11.74 -5.63
N PRO A 114 -34.05 12.70 -6.34
CA PRO A 114 -32.87 12.52 -7.20
C PRO A 114 -31.62 12.15 -6.37
N ALA A 115 -30.67 11.44 -7.00
CA ALA A 115 -29.41 11.09 -6.34
C ALA A 115 -28.66 12.38 -6.00
N GLN A 116 -28.23 12.53 -4.74
CA GLN A 116 -27.39 13.65 -4.37
C GLN A 116 -25.99 13.44 -4.96
N GLN A 117 -25.38 14.53 -5.40
CA GLN A 117 -24.05 14.51 -6.01
C GLN A 117 -23.21 15.64 -5.43
N THR A 118 -21.99 15.30 -4.99
CA THR A 118 -20.96 16.30 -4.66
C THR A 118 -19.88 16.25 -5.72
N THR A 119 -19.62 17.39 -6.36
CA THR A 119 -18.50 17.51 -7.31
C THR A 119 -17.23 17.87 -6.57
N LEU A 120 -16.19 17.10 -6.81
CA LEU A 120 -14.86 17.21 -6.22
C LEU A 120 -13.84 17.49 -7.32
N SER A 121 -12.82 18.24 -6.98
CA SER A 121 -11.65 18.46 -7.86
C SER A 121 -10.46 17.76 -7.21
N PRO A 122 -10.03 16.60 -7.73
CA PRO A 122 -8.89 15.86 -7.16
C PRO A 122 -7.66 16.76 -7.08
N ALA A 123 -7.05 16.86 -5.90
CA ALA A 123 -5.78 17.55 -5.76
C ALA A 123 -4.67 16.72 -6.45
N ARG A 124 -3.68 17.38 -7.05
CA ARG A 124 -2.59 16.67 -7.76
C ARG A 124 -1.67 15.89 -6.83
N MET A 125 -1.63 16.26 -5.56
CA MET A 125 -0.77 15.65 -4.56
C MET A 125 -1.55 15.43 -3.27
N ARG A 126 -1.32 14.27 -2.67
CA ARG A 126 -1.81 13.92 -1.33
C ARG A 126 -0.89 14.55 -0.28
N PRO A 127 -1.43 15.30 0.70
CA PRO A 127 -0.63 15.82 1.81
C PRO A 127 -0.01 14.69 2.64
N ILE A 128 1.23 14.90 3.11
CA ILE A 128 1.91 13.94 3.99
C ILE A 128 1.12 13.70 5.29
N SER A 129 0.43 14.73 5.78
CA SER A 129 -0.41 14.64 6.99
C SER A 129 -1.63 13.74 6.84
N ASP A 130 -2.02 13.40 5.60
CA ASP A 130 -3.15 12.50 5.33
C ASP A 130 -2.72 11.01 5.29
N LEU A 131 -1.42 10.72 5.30
CA LEU A 131 -0.94 9.35 5.27
C LEU A 131 -1.34 8.61 6.57
N PRO A 132 -2.05 7.47 6.49
CA PRO A 132 -2.57 6.77 7.67
C PRO A 132 -1.45 6.26 8.59
N ALA A 133 -1.77 6.03 9.86
CA ALA A 133 -0.81 5.47 10.83
C ALA A 133 -0.19 4.13 10.35
N ALA A 134 -0.99 3.29 9.68
CA ALA A 134 -0.51 2.03 9.11
C ALA A 134 0.66 2.21 8.13
N PHE A 135 0.62 3.25 7.28
CA PHE A 135 1.70 3.57 6.34
C PHE A 135 3.02 3.82 7.08
N TRP A 136 2.97 4.65 8.12
CA TRP A 136 4.13 5.01 8.92
C TRP A 136 4.70 3.79 9.65
N VAL A 137 3.84 2.95 10.23
CA VAL A 137 4.27 1.72 10.90
C VAL A 137 4.98 0.78 9.91
N GLN A 138 4.39 0.51 8.74
CA GLN A 138 4.99 -0.38 7.74
C GLN A 138 6.32 0.16 7.19
N MET A 139 6.41 1.47 6.95
CA MET A 139 7.65 2.12 6.52
C MET A 139 8.74 2.03 7.60
N LEU A 140 8.41 2.36 8.86
CA LEU A 140 9.37 2.33 9.96
C LEU A 140 9.85 0.91 10.27
N VAL A 141 8.95 -0.09 10.24
CA VAL A 141 9.31 -1.50 10.43
C VAL A 141 10.26 -1.98 9.34
N GLY A 142 9.97 -1.66 8.07
CA GLY A 142 10.84 -2.02 6.95
C GLY A 142 12.22 -1.39 7.07
N LEU A 143 12.26 -0.07 7.31
CA LEU A 143 13.50 0.69 7.41
C LEU A 143 14.35 0.24 8.61
N ALA A 144 13.74 0.10 9.79
CA ALA A 144 14.44 -0.34 10.99
C ALA A 144 15.01 -1.76 10.81
N SER A 145 14.22 -2.68 10.25
CA SER A 145 14.66 -4.05 9.99
C SER A 145 15.88 -4.07 9.06
N PHE A 146 15.81 -3.35 7.94
CA PHE A 146 16.92 -3.25 6.98
C PHE A 146 18.20 -2.67 7.61
N LEU A 147 18.07 -1.59 8.38
CA LEU A 147 19.22 -0.95 9.04
C LEU A 147 19.84 -1.85 10.10
N ILE A 148 19.04 -2.55 10.90
CA ILE A 148 19.52 -3.49 11.93
C ILE A 148 20.23 -4.68 11.26
N GLY A 149 19.63 -5.30 10.25
CA GLY A 149 20.25 -6.41 9.52
C GLY A 149 21.56 -6.00 8.84
N GLY A 150 21.54 -4.85 8.17
CA GLY A 150 22.72 -4.27 7.54
C GLY A 150 23.83 -3.93 8.54
N TRP A 151 23.48 -3.44 9.73
CA TRP A 151 24.42 -3.17 10.81
C TRP A 151 25.09 -4.44 11.34
N VAL A 152 24.31 -5.48 11.64
CA VAL A 152 24.83 -6.78 12.08
C VAL A 152 25.79 -7.36 11.03
N TRP A 153 25.42 -7.30 9.75
CA TRP A 153 26.30 -7.76 8.67
C TRP A 153 27.58 -6.92 8.55
N ALA A 154 27.51 -5.61 8.72
CA ALA A 154 28.69 -4.75 8.64
C ALA A 154 29.71 -5.04 9.76
N LEU A 155 29.26 -5.45 10.95
CA LEU A 155 30.12 -5.86 12.06
C LEU A 155 30.68 -7.28 11.88
N ARG A 156 29.97 -8.16 11.18
CA ARG A 156 30.31 -9.59 11.03
C ARG A 156 30.33 -10.03 9.57
N ARG A 157 31.05 -9.31 8.70
CA ARG A 157 31.02 -9.52 7.23
C ARG A 157 31.38 -10.94 6.77
N SER A 158 32.25 -11.61 7.52
CA SER A 158 32.68 -12.99 7.25
C SER A 158 31.70 -14.05 7.77
N ASP A 159 30.72 -13.69 8.61
CA ASP A 159 29.77 -14.65 9.17
C ASP A 159 28.55 -14.83 8.25
N THR A 160 28.39 -16.04 7.69
CA THR A 160 27.23 -16.38 6.85
C THR A 160 25.88 -16.17 7.54
N ALA A 161 25.78 -16.27 8.87
CA ALA A 161 24.53 -16.04 9.59
C ALA A 161 24.20 -14.56 9.64
N ALA A 162 25.21 -13.69 9.77
CA ALA A 162 25.00 -12.26 9.66
C ALA A 162 24.56 -11.86 8.24
N ARG A 163 25.07 -12.54 7.20
CA ARG A 163 24.61 -12.36 5.81
C ARG A 163 23.16 -12.81 5.62
N LEU A 164 22.79 -13.98 6.13
CA LEU A 164 21.43 -14.50 6.06
C LEU A 164 20.44 -13.63 6.85
N PHE A 165 20.85 -13.14 8.02
CA PHE A 165 20.05 -12.19 8.80
C PHE A 165 19.85 -10.87 8.05
N ALA A 166 20.89 -10.31 7.43
CA ALA A 166 20.75 -9.11 6.60
C ALA A 166 19.85 -9.35 5.38
N LEU A 167 19.92 -10.53 4.76
CA LEU A 167 19.05 -10.91 3.65
C LEU A 167 17.58 -11.03 4.10
N ALA A 168 17.34 -11.61 5.28
CA ALA A 168 16.01 -11.68 5.87
C ALA A 168 15.46 -10.26 6.16
N SER A 169 16.26 -9.41 6.78
CA SER A 169 15.93 -8.00 7.04
C SER A 169 15.65 -7.19 5.77
N LEU A 170 16.37 -7.46 4.67
CA LEU A 170 16.06 -6.89 3.35
C LEU A 170 14.71 -7.39 2.83
N GLY A 171 14.41 -8.68 3.00
CA GLY A 171 13.09 -9.24 2.70
C GLY A 171 11.96 -8.47 3.37
N ILE A 172 12.13 -8.11 4.66
CA ILE A 172 11.17 -7.26 5.39
C ILE A 172 10.95 -5.91 4.71
N LEU A 173 12.02 -5.19 4.37
CA LEU A 173 11.90 -3.92 3.63
C LEU A 173 11.16 -4.09 2.30
N VAL A 174 11.54 -5.12 1.54
CA VAL A 174 10.98 -5.41 0.21
C VAL A 174 9.51 -5.77 0.28
N PHE A 175 9.02 -6.35 1.39
CA PHE A 175 7.59 -6.63 1.54
C PHE A 175 6.79 -5.51 2.19
N THR A 176 7.32 -4.81 3.20
CA THR A 176 6.52 -3.80 3.92
C THR A 176 6.34 -2.52 3.11
N PHE A 177 7.31 -2.14 2.26
CA PHE A 177 7.22 -0.90 1.48
C PHE A 177 6.12 -0.95 0.41
N PRO A 178 6.02 -2.01 -0.42
CA PRO A 178 4.90 -2.15 -1.33
C PRO A 178 3.55 -2.21 -0.60
N ALA A 179 3.47 -2.96 0.50
CA ALA A 179 2.26 -3.05 1.34
C ALA A 179 1.82 -1.67 1.82
N ALA A 180 2.75 -0.86 2.35
CA ALA A 180 2.47 0.51 2.75
C ALA A 180 1.82 1.34 1.64
N LEU A 181 2.27 1.17 0.40
CA LEU A 181 1.78 1.96 -0.71
C LEU A 181 0.39 1.53 -1.18
N TYR A 182 0.14 0.23 -1.40
CA TYR A 182 -1.15 -0.21 -1.92
C TYR A 182 -2.22 -0.37 -0.84
N SER A 183 -1.87 -0.71 0.40
CA SER A 183 -2.85 -0.93 1.47
C SER A 183 -3.37 0.38 2.06
N THR A 184 -2.64 1.48 1.88
CA THR A 184 -3.05 2.81 2.39
C THR A 184 -3.48 3.78 1.29
N ARG A 185 -3.76 3.24 0.09
CA ARG A 185 -4.35 3.99 -1.02
C ARG A 185 -5.73 4.53 -0.61
N GLU A 186 -6.10 5.68 -1.16
CA GLU A 186 -7.38 6.33 -0.85
C GLU A 186 -8.58 5.57 -1.43
N LEU A 187 -8.61 5.43 -2.77
CA LEU A 187 -9.63 4.67 -3.48
C LEU A 187 -9.01 3.71 -4.49
N ALA A 188 -8.06 4.22 -5.28
CA ALA A 188 -7.46 3.46 -6.36
C ALA A 188 -6.01 3.84 -6.62
N ILE A 189 -5.27 2.85 -7.08
CA ILE A 189 -3.94 2.97 -7.67
C ILE A 189 -3.97 2.28 -9.03
N ASP A 190 -3.08 2.67 -9.95
CA ASP A 190 -2.94 1.94 -11.21
C ASP A 190 -2.76 0.44 -10.98
N GLY A 191 -3.49 -0.40 -11.72
CA GLY A 191 -3.56 -1.84 -11.47
C GLY A 191 -2.28 -2.59 -11.83
N ASP A 192 -1.55 -2.15 -12.86
CA ASP A 192 -0.25 -2.74 -13.19
C ASP A 192 0.78 -2.43 -12.11
N LEU A 193 0.75 -1.19 -11.60
CA LEU A 193 1.55 -0.84 -10.45
C LEU A 193 1.14 -1.61 -9.20
N PHE A 194 -0.17 -1.75 -8.91
CA PHE A 194 -0.65 -2.58 -7.81
C PHE A 194 -0.07 -3.98 -7.92
N ARG A 195 -0.25 -4.63 -9.07
CA ARG A 195 0.26 -5.97 -9.34
C ARG A 195 1.77 -6.07 -9.10
N ALA A 196 2.55 -5.10 -9.58
CA ALA A 196 3.99 -5.07 -9.37
C ALA A 196 4.34 -4.96 -7.87
N LEU A 197 3.65 -4.10 -7.13
CA LEU A 197 3.81 -3.94 -5.70
C LEU A 197 3.42 -5.22 -4.93
N SER A 198 2.33 -5.89 -5.29
CA SER A 198 1.93 -7.18 -4.71
C SER A 198 2.98 -8.26 -4.99
N VAL A 199 3.52 -8.35 -6.20
CA VAL A 199 4.60 -9.30 -6.52
C VAL A 199 5.85 -9.01 -5.68
N MET A 200 6.22 -7.74 -5.52
CA MET A 200 7.32 -7.35 -4.63
C MET A 200 7.03 -7.73 -3.17
N ASN A 201 5.80 -7.53 -2.71
CA ASN A 201 5.38 -7.92 -1.37
C ASN A 201 5.59 -9.42 -1.12
N HIS A 202 5.07 -10.28 -1.99
CA HIS A 202 5.28 -11.73 -1.88
C HIS A 202 6.74 -12.12 -2.00
N GLY A 203 7.45 -11.52 -2.96
CA GLY A 203 8.87 -11.79 -3.18
C GLY A 203 9.69 -11.48 -1.93
N GLY A 204 9.40 -10.36 -1.26
CA GLY A 204 10.03 -9.99 0.00
C GLY A 204 9.69 -10.94 1.14
N ALA A 205 8.42 -11.37 1.25
CA ALA A 205 7.98 -12.32 2.26
C ALA A 205 8.64 -13.70 2.09
N LEU A 206 8.71 -14.20 0.84
CA LEU A 206 9.42 -15.44 0.49
C LEU A 206 10.92 -15.33 0.75
N LEU A 207 11.54 -14.20 0.41
CA LEU A 207 12.95 -13.94 0.67
C LEU A 207 13.25 -13.96 2.17
N PHE A 208 12.41 -13.30 2.97
CA PHE A 208 12.50 -13.33 4.43
C PHE A 208 12.40 -14.76 4.96
N GLY A 209 11.37 -15.51 4.56
CA GLY A 209 11.14 -16.88 4.99
C GLY A 209 12.31 -17.81 4.63
N ALA A 210 12.75 -17.79 3.37
CA ALA A 210 13.87 -18.61 2.91
C ALA A 210 15.18 -18.28 3.63
N ALA A 211 15.49 -16.99 3.83
CA ALA A 211 16.68 -16.57 4.54
C ALA A 211 16.65 -16.98 6.03
N MET A 212 15.49 -16.90 6.68
CA MET A 212 15.30 -17.34 8.06
C MET A 212 15.41 -18.86 8.21
N ILE A 213 14.82 -19.64 7.30
CA ILE A 213 14.98 -21.10 7.29
C ILE A 213 16.45 -21.47 7.13
N ALA A 214 17.15 -20.88 6.15
CA ALA A 214 18.57 -21.10 5.94
C ALA A 214 19.43 -20.70 7.16
N LEU A 215 19.05 -19.63 7.87
CA LEU A 215 19.70 -19.21 9.10
C LEU A 215 19.54 -20.26 10.20
N LEU A 216 18.32 -20.78 10.40
CA LEU A 216 18.01 -21.78 11.42
C LEU A 216 18.66 -23.13 11.13
N LEU A 217 18.71 -23.56 9.86
CA LEU A 217 19.39 -24.78 9.44
C LEU A 217 20.90 -24.77 9.69
N ARG A 218 21.48 -23.60 9.94
CA ARG A 218 22.89 -23.47 10.33
C ARG A 218 23.15 -23.77 11.81
N TYR A 219 22.10 -23.96 12.60
CA TYR A 219 22.20 -24.29 14.02
C TYR A 219 21.83 -25.77 14.25
N PRO A 220 22.48 -26.44 15.23
CA PRO A 220 23.49 -25.92 16.15
C PRO A 220 24.88 -25.74 15.50
N ARG A 221 25.64 -24.75 15.96
CA ARG A 221 27.07 -24.63 15.59
C ARG A 221 27.93 -25.48 16.52
N PRO A 222 28.91 -26.22 16.00
CA PRO A 222 29.83 -26.96 16.84
C PRO A 222 30.57 -26.01 17.79
N LEU A 223 30.50 -26.28 19.10
CA LEU A 223 31.21 -25.52 20.13
C LEU A 223 32.72 -25.80 20.12
N VAL A 224 33.13 -26.92 19.54
CA VAL A 224 34.51 -27.38 19.39
C VAL A 224 34.73 -27.81 17.93
N PRO A 225 35.85 -27.45 17.27
CA PRO A 225 36.17 -27.92 15.94
C PRO A 225 36.21 -29.46 15.90
N ALA A 226 35.65 -30.08 14.85
CA ALA A 226 35.85 -31.50 14.61
C ALA A 226 37.35 -31.74 14.38
N ARG A 227 37.94 -32.65 15.16
CA ARG A 227 39.37 -33.01 15.11
C ARG A 227 39.77 -33.61 13.77
#